data_AF-A0A1A5Y9Z1-F1
#
_entry.id   AF-A0A1A5Y9Z1-F1
#
_cell.length_a   1.000
_cell.length_b   1.000
_cell.length_c   1.000
_cell.angle_alpha   90.00
_cell.angle_beta   90.00
_cell.angle_gamma   90.00
#
_symmetry.space_group_name_H-M   'P 1'
#
loop_
_entity.id
_entity.type
_entity.pdbx_description
1 polymer ?
#
loop_
_entity_poly.entity_id
_entity_poly.type
_entity_poly.pdbx_seq_one_letter_code
_entity_poly.pdbx_strand_id
1 'polypeptide(L)'
;MSKKMKVSGWERGAVRGAYRGKRKFHHHEDFAVEGIQEISRDLSKTFARLRCRRNARRLVHAIRCCDAATINCLLAGCHSRVVCFFKKPGYDCVKICSFGRGGAATITFDICVRSLCNGYGNGYGYGGGYGGGYGFF
;
A
#
# COMPACT_ATOMS: atom_id res chain seq x y z
N MET A 1 -44.28 24.12 76.98
CA MET A 1 -43.81 22.82 77.54
C MET A 1 -43.78 21.78 76.43
N SER A 2 -42.62 21.38 75.91
CA SER A 2 -42.43 20.02 75.35
C SER A 2 -40.95 19.73 75.03
N LYS A 3 -40.43 18.77 75.79
CA LYS A 3 -39.38 17.76 75.56
C LYS A 3 -38.11 18.10 74.76
N LYS A 4 -37.01 18.14 75.53
CA LYS A 4 -35.63 17.86 75.12
C LYS A 4 -35.55 16.49 74.43
N MET A 5 -34.81 16.41 73.33
CA MET A 5 -34.24 15.16 72.84
C MET A 5 -32.77 15.40 72.49
N LYS A 6 -31.89 14.71 73.24
CA LYS A 6 -30.44 14.71 73.12
C LYS A 6 -30.11 13.52 72.20
N VAL A 7 -29.49 13.77 71.05
CA VAL A 7 -28.87 12.71 70.24
C VAL A 7 -27.38 13.02 70.19
N SER A 8 -26.62 12.18 70.89
CA SER A 8 -25.17 12.17 70.91
C SER A 8 -24.63 11.30 69.79
N GLY A 9 -23.57 11.78 69.15
CA GLY A 9 -22.68 10.95 68.34
C GLY A 9 -22.95 11.06 66.85
N TRP A 10 -22.05 11.75 66.14
CA TRP A 10 -21.14 11.07 65.24
C TRP A 10 -19.95 11.96 64.91
N GLU A 11 -18.78 11.36 65.03
CA GLU A 11 -17.48 11.94 64.82
C GLU A 11 -17.30 12.33 63.36
N ARG A 12 -16.47 13.35 63.17
CA ARG A 12 -16.10 13.94 61.88
C ARG A 12 -15.32 12.92 61.05
N GLY A 13 -16.02 12.25 60.13
CA GLY A 13 -15.43 11.44 59.06
C GLY A 13 -14.84 12.30 57.96
N ALA A 14 -13.64 11.94 57.53
CA ALA A 14 -12.72 12.64 56.65
C ALA A 14 -13.29 13.16 55.30
N VAL A 15 -12.68 14.26 54.86
CA VAL A 15 -12.85 14.91 53.56
C VAL A 15 -12.16 14.11 52.44
N ARG A 16 -12.68 14.26 51.21
CA ARG A 16 -12.02 14.03 49.89
C ARG A 16 -11.88 12.58 49.41
N GLY A 17 -12.96 12.03 48.89
CA GLY A 17 -12.93 11.03 47.82
C GLY A 17 -12.99 11.72 46.45
N ALA A 18 -11.85 12.20 45.95
CA ALA A 18 -11.74 12.60 44.54
C ALA A 18 -11.91 11.34 43.70
N TYR A 19 -13.08 11.17 43.08
CA TYR A 19 -13.28 10.19 42.02
C TYR A 19 -12.32 10.56 40.89
N ARG A 20 -11.12 9.96 40.91
CA ARG A 20 -10.23 9.89 39.76
C ARG A 20 -10.96 9.08 38.71
N GLY A 21 -11.74 9.77 37.87
CA GLY A 21 -12.21 9.25 36.61
C GLY A 21 -10.99 8.69 35.89
N LYS A 22 -10.91 7.36 35.80
CA LYS A 22 -10.01 6.68 34.87
C LYS A 22 -10.46 7.13 33.49
N ARG A 23 -9.87 8.22 32.99
CA ARG A 23 -9.90 8.56 31.57
C ARG A 23 -9.30 7.34 30.88
N LYS A 24 -10.15 6.51 30.28
CA LYS A 24 -9.72 5.52 29.30
C LYS A 24 -9.00 6.35 28.25
N PHE A 25 -7.68 6.23 28.20
CA PHE A 25 -6.90 6.70 27.07
C PHE A 25 -7.47 5.93 25.88
N HIS A 26 -8.30 6.58 25.07
CA HIS A 26 -8.58 6.12 23.74
C HIS A 26 -7.23 6.21 23.02
N HIS A 27 -6.55 5.07 22.89
CA HIS A 27 -5.49 4.92 21.90
C HIS A 27 -6.17 5.19 20.56
N HIS A 28 -6.11 6.43 20.11
CA HIS A 28 -6.38 6.74 18.72
C HIS A 28 -5.27 6.04 17.96
N GLU A 29 -5.56 4.87 17.40
CA GLU A 29 -4.69 4.29 16.39
C GLU A 29 -4.59 5.31 15.25
N ASP A 30 -3.36 5.58 14.82
CA ASP A 30 -3.09 6.54 13.75
C ASP A 30 -3.73 6.00 12.47
N PHE A 31 -4.69 6.75 11.92
CA PHE A 31 -5.38 6.38 10.68
C PHE A 31 -4.40 6.12 9.53
N ALA A 32 -3.23 6.77 9.51
CA ALA A 32 -2.19 6.49 8.52
C ALA A 32 -1.58 5.09 8.71
N VAL A 33 -1.41 4.62 9.95
CA VAL A 33 -0.93 3.26 10.26
C VAL A 33 -1.94 2.22 9.76
N GLU A 34 -3.23 2.40 10.08
CA GLU A 34 -4.28 1.51 9.57
C GLU A 34 -4.32 1.51 8.04
N GLY A 35 -4.24 2.70 7.42
CA GLY A 35 -4.23 2.85 5.96
C GLY A 35 -3.05 2.15 5.29
N ILE A 36 -1.84 2.27 5.84
CA ILE A 36 -0.66 1.56 5.30
C ILE A 36 -0.83 0.04 5.43
N GLN A 37 -1.33 -0.45 6.57
CA GLN A 37 -1.55 -1.88 6.78
C GLN A 37 -2.61 -2.43 5.82
N GLU A 38 -3.70 -1.70 5.59
CA GLU A 38 -4.75 -2.06 4.63
C GLU A 38 -4.19 -2.17 3.21
N ILE A 39 -3.54 -1.11 2.71
CA ILE A 39 -2.97 -1.09 1.34
C ILE A 39 -1.96 -2.23 1.19
N SER A 40 -1.10 -2.43 2.20
CA SER A 40 -0.09 -3.49 2.18
C SER A 40 -0.71 -4.89 2.11
N ARG A 41 -1.83 -5.11 2.81
CA ARG A 41 -2.58 -6.37 2.76
C ARG A 41 -3.14 -6.63 1.38
N ASP A 42 -3.69 -5.61 0.72
CA ASP A 42 -4.27 -5.76 -0.62
C ASP A 42 -3.21 -5.89 -1.72
N LEU A 43 -2.09 -5.18 -1.60
CA LEU A 43 -0.91 -5.40 -2.44
C LEU A 43 -0.38 -6.83 -2.28
N SER A 44 -0.32 -7.35 -1.05
CA SER A 44 0.13 -8.72 -0.80
C SER A 44 -0.73 -9.77 -1.50
N LYS A 45 -2.07 -9.63 -1.45
CA LYS A 45 -2.99 -10.51 -2.21
C LYS A 45 -2.74 -10.42 -3.71
N THR A 46 -2.50 -9.21 -4.21
CA THR A 46 -2.26 -8.97 -5.63
C THR A 46 -0.94 -9.60 -6.09
N PHE A 47 0.15 -9.42 -5.34
CA PHE A 47 1.42 -10.08 -5.63
C PHE A 47 1.34 -11.60 -5.49
N ALA A 48 0.51 -12.12 -4.57
CA ALA A 48 0.25 -13.56 -4.50
C ALA A 48 -0.37 -14.10 -5.80
N ARG A 49 -1.30 -13.35 -6.43
CA ARG A 49 -1.86 -13.73 -7.76
C ARG A 49 -0.81 -13.72 -8.87
N LEU A 50 0.19 -12.85 -8.78
CA LEU A 50 1.29 -12.75 -9.74
C LEU A 50 2.29 -13.90 -9.61
N ARG A 51 2.28 -14.68 -8.51
CA ARG A 51 3.06 -15.93 -8.42
C ARG A 51 2.62 -16.97 -9.46
N CYS A 52 1.37 -16.89 -9.93
CA CYS A 52 0.91 -17.71 -11.05
C CYS A 52 1.60 -17.28 -12.35
N ARG A 53 2.32 -18.21 -13.00
CA ARG A 53 3.07 -17.97 -14.25
C ARG A 53 2.22 -17.32 -15.35
N ARG A 54 0.94 -17.69 -15.47
CA ARG A 54 0.02 -17.11 -16.45
C ARG A 54 -0.21 -15.61 -16.19
N ASN A 55 -0.43 -15.22 -14.94
CA ASN A 55 -0.65 -13.82 -14.58
C ASN A 55 0.63 -13.00 -14.72
N ALA A 56 1.78 -13.53 -14.30
CA ALA A 56 3.07 -12.89 -14.50
C ALA A 56 3.35 -12.61 -15.99
N ARG A 57 3.14 -13.61 -16.87
CA ARG A 57 3.33 -13.44 -18.32
C ARG A 57 2.41 -12.36 -18.89
N ARG A 58 1.14 -12.32 -18.47
CA ARG A 58 0.19 -11.29 -18.88
C ARG A 58 0.62 -9.90 -18.43
N LEU A 59 1.09 -9.75 -17.19
CA LEU A 59 1.60 -8.48 -16.67
C LEU A 59 2.81 -8.00 -17.49
N VAL A 60 3.79 -8.87 -17.73
CA VAL A 60 5.00 -8.52 -18.52
C VAL A 60 4.61 -8.06 -19.93
N HIS A 61 3.70 -8.78 -20.58
CA HIS A 61 3.22 -8.41 -21.91
C HIS A 61 2.50 -7.05 -21.89
N ALA A 62 1.61 -6.84 -20.90
CA ALA A 62 0.87 -5.60 -20.78
C ALA A 62 1.78 -4.38 -20.53
N ILE A 63 2.85 -4.53 -19.73
CA ILE A 63 3.84 -3.47 -19.52
C ILE A 63 4.54 -3.11 -20.84
N ARG A 64 4.98 -4.11 -21.61
CA ARG A 64 5.66 -3.91 -22.90
C ARG A 64 4.78 -3.26 -23.95
N CYS A 65 3.48 -3.54 -23.92
CA CYS A 65 2.49 -3.01 -24.85
C CYS A 65 1.76 -1.76 -24.33
N CYS A 66 2.16 -1.21 -23.18
CA CYS A 66 1.49 -0.08 -22.53
C CYS A 66 -0.03 -0.28 -22.32
N ASP A 67 -0.44 -1.53 -22.03
CA ASP A 67 -1.85 -1.90 -21.84
C ASP A 67 -2.28 -1.69 -20.39
N ALA A 68 -2.74 -0.47 -20.09
CA ALA A 68 -3.24 -0.10 -18.77
C ALA A 68 -4.48 -0.90 -18.36
N ALA A 69 -5.34 -1.28 -19.31
CA ALA A 69 -6.57 -1.99 -19.02
C ALA A 69 -6.27 -3.38 -18.46
N THR A 70 -5.38 -4.13 -19.12
CA THR A 70 -4.95 -5.45 -18.62
C THR A 70 -4.26 -5.34 -17.26
N ILE A 71 -3.40 -4.33 -17.04
CA ILE A 71 -2.75 -4.13 -15.74
C ILE A 71 -3.79 -3.84 -14.66
N ASN A 72 -4.71 -2.90 -14.90
CA ASN A 72 -5.78 -2.59 -13.94
C ASN A 72 -6.67 -3.81 -13.66
N CYS A 73 -6.98 -4.64 -14.65
CA CYS A 73 -7.72 -5.90 -14.44
C CYS A 73 -6.94 -6.92 -13.59
N LEU A 74 -5.62 -7.03 -13.78
CA LEU A 74 -4.76 -7.89 -12.96
C LEU A 74 -4.66 -7.38 -11.51
N LEU A 75 -4.70 -6.06 -11.32
CA LEU A 75 -4.57 -5.38 -10.02
C LEU A 75 -5.92 -4.96 -9.40
N ALA A 76 -7.06 -5.42 -9.93
CA ALA A 76 -8.39 -4.95 -9.52
C ALA A 76 -8.72 -5.13 -8.02
N GLY A 77 -7.95 -5.94 -7.29
CA GLY A 77 -8.16 -6.20 -5.87
C GLY A 77 -7.53 -5.20 -4.90
N CYS A 78 -6.75 -4.22 -5.35
CA CYS A 78 -5.96 -3.35 -4.45
C CYS A 78 -6.17 -1.85 -4.64
N HIS A 79 -7.37 -1.43 -5.06
CA HIS A 79 -7.70 -0.02 -5.34
C HIS A 79 -6.57 0.70 -6.11
N SER A 80 -5.95 -0.04 -7.04
CA SER A 80 -4.73 0.39 -7.71
C SER A 80 -5.01 0.84 -9.11
N ARG A 81 -4.28 1.87 -9.54
CA ARG A 81 -4.40 2.43 -10.88
C ARG A 81 -3.03 2.64 -11.50
N VAL A 82 -2.92 2.30 -12.77
CA VAL A 82 -1.81 2.75 -13.60
C VAL A 82 -1.85 4.26 -13.71
N VAL A 83 -0.73 4.91 -13.40
CA VAL A 83 -0.54 6.36 -13.54
C VAL A 83 0.06 6.67 -14.90
N CYS A 84 1.18 6.02 -15.25
CA CYS A 84 1.85 6.20 -16.53
C CYS A 84 2.77 5.03 -16.87
N PHE A 85 3.11 4.93 -18.14
CA PHE A 85 4.19 4.08 -18.64
C PHE A 85 5.41 4.94 -18.94
N PHE A 86 6.60 4.39 -18.72
CA PHE A 86 7.85 5.09 -18.98
C PHE A 86 8.98 4.09 -19.23
N LYS A 87 10.12 4.57 -19.76
CA LYS A 87 11.29 3.75 -20.06
C LYS A 87 12.43 4.09 -19.11
N LYS A 88 13.16 3.08 -18.66
CA LYS A 88 14.51 3.22 -18.08
C LYS A 88 15.51 2.56 -19.04
N PRO A 89 16.81 2.90 -19.04
CA PRO A 89 17.78 2.23 -19.89
C PRO A 89 17.74 0.70 -19.69
N GLY A 90 17.31 -0.05 -20.71
CA GLY A 90 17.14 -1.51 -20.67
C GLY A 90 15.77 -2.02 -20.25
N TYR A 91 14.82 -1.16 -19.84
CA TYR A 91 13.59 -1.57 -19.17
C TYR A 91 12.34 -0.79 -19.61
N ASP A 92 11.23 -1.52 -19.65
CA ASP A 92 9.87 -1.01 -19.79
C ASP A 92 9.23 -0.96 -18.40
N CYS A 93 8.75 0.21 -17.99
CA CYS A 93 8.25 0.42 -16.64
C CYS A 93 6.81 0.95 -16.65
N VAL A 94 6.08 0.62 -15.61
CA VAL A 94 4.76 1.19 -15.29
C VAL A 94 4.80 1.73 -13.86
N LYS A 95 4.25 2.93 -13.66
CA LYS A 95 4.01 3.51 -12.34
C LYS A 95 2.58 3.20 -11.91
N ILE A 96 2.43 2.63 -10.72
CA ILE A 96 1.16 2.24 -10.14
C ILE A 96 0.97 2.99 -8.83
N CYS A 97 -0.26 3.48 -8.61
CA CYS A 97 -0.67 4.11 -7.37
C CYS A 97 -1.79 3.30 -6.72
N SER A 98 -1.67 3.03 -5.43
CA SER A 98 -2.63 2.28 -4.60
C SER A 98 -3.13 3.18 -3.48
N PHE A 99 -4.45 3.23 -3.32
CA PHE A 99 -5.09 4.11 -2.35
C PHE A 99 -5.72 3.30 -1.22
N GLY A 100 -5.51 3.73 0.03
CA GLY A 100 -6.20 3.18 1.19
C GLY A 100 -7.65 3.66 1.25
N ARG A 101 -8.52 2.92 1.94
CA ARG A 101 -9.91 3.40 2.11
C ARG A 101 -9.91 4.66 2.96
N GLY A 102 -10.72 5.64 2.56
CA GLY A 102 -10.78 6.94 3.24
C GLY A 102 -9.60 7.88 2.99
N GLY A 103 -8.66 7.52 2.11
CA GLY A 103 -7.55 8.41 1.73
C GLY A 103 -6.47 8.61 2.82
N ALA A 104 -6.48 7.78 3.87
CA ALA A 104 -5.53 7.89 4.98
C ALA A 104 -4.06 7.61 4.58
N ALA A 105 -3.86 6.84 3.51
CA ALA A 105 -2.55 6.55 2.95
C ALA A 105 -2.60 6.32 1.44
N THR A 106 -1.46 6.51 0.79
CA THR A 106 -1.27 6.20 -0.64
C THR A 106 0.12 5.62 -0.84
N ILE A 107 0.22 4.53 -1.60
CA ILE A 107 1.49 3.90 -1.97
C ILE A 107 1.67 4.01 -3.47
N THR A 108 2.82 4.51 -3.91
CA THR A 108 3.21 4.51 -5.33
C THR A 108 4.43 3.63 -5.51
N PHE A 109 4.41 2.78 -6.53
CA PHE A 109 5.53 1.91 -6.86
C PHE A 109 5.64 1.71 -8.37
N ASP A 110 6.85 1.40 -8.82
CA ASP A 110 7.14 1.11 -10.21
C ASP A 110 7.36 -0.38 -10.42
N ILE A 111 6.85 -0.94 -11.51
CA ILE A 111 7.24 -2.28 -11.98
C ILE A 111 7.99 -2.11 -13.29
N CYS A 112 9.24 -2.56 -13.32
CA CYS A 112 10.08 -2.54 -14.50
C CYS A 112 10.39 -3.95 -14.98
N VAL A 113 10.23 -4.19 -16.28
CA VAL A 113 10.59 -5.46 -16.94
C VAL A 113 11.62 -5.18 -18.01
N ARG A 114 12.54 -6.11 -18.24
CA ARG A 114 13.56 -5.94 -19.27
C ARG A 114 12.90 -5.75 -20.63
N SER A 115 13.29 -4.68 -21.32
CA SER A 115 12.81 -4.36 -22.66
C SER A 115 13.34 -5.40 -23.64
N LEU A 116 12.49 -5.79 -24.60
CA LEU A 116 12.92 -6.58 -25.76
C LEU A 116 13.44 -5.69 -26.89
N CYS A 117 13.11 -4.40 -26.86
CA CYS A 117 13.38 -3.46 -27.95
C CYS A 117 14.70 -2.71 -27.79
N ASN A 118 15.54 -3.08 -26.81
CA ASN A 118 16.81 -2.40 -26.59
C ASN A 118 17.91 -3.04 -27.44
N GLY A 119 18.04 -2.55 -28.66
CA GLY A 119 19.23 -2.66 -29.52
C GLY A 119 20.44 -1.88 -29.00
N TYR A 120 20.66 -1.83 -27.69
CA TYR A 120 21.90 -1.31 -27.07
C TYR A 120 22.44 -2.38 -26.11
N GLY A 121 23.40 -3.14 -26.64
CA GLY A 121 24.34 -4.08 -26.00
C GLY A 121 24.08 -4.52 -24.56
N ASN A 122 23.58 -5.75 -24.40
CA ASN A 122 24.27 -6.80 -23.60
C ASN A 122 23.52 -8.13 -23.66
N GLY A 123 24.02 -9.01 -24.54
CA GLY A 123 24.70 -10.23 -24.09
C GLY A 123 23.92 -11.20 -23.21
N TYR A 124 22.91 -11.86 -23.77
CA TYR A 124 22.64 -13.26 -23.42
C TYR A 124 22.72 -14.04 -24.71
N GLY A 125 23.93 -14.52 -25.00
CA GLY A 125 24.22 -15.35 -26.16
C GLY A 125 23.42 -16.65 -26.09
N TYR A 126 22.41 -16.74 -26.94
CA TYR A 126 22.13 -17.96 -27.70
C TYR A 126 22.26 -17.56 -29.17
N GLY A 127 23.16 -18.25 -29.87
CA GLY A 127 23.83 -17.76 -31.06
C GLY A 127 22.95 -17.58 -32.31
N GLY A 128 23.57 -16.89 -33.27
CA GLY A 128 23.25 -17.01 -34.69
C GLY A 128 22.86 -15.69 -35.36
N GLY A 129 23.84 -15.04 -35.99
CA GLY A 129 23.62 -14.53 -37.35
C GLY A 129 23.60 -13.01 -37.58
N TYR A 130 24.71 -12.53 -38.14
CA TYR A 130 24.88 -11.57 -39.26
C TYR A 130 24.13 -10.21 -39.29
N GLY A 131 24.91 -9.13 -39.50
CA GLY A 131 24.50 -7.84 -40.09
C GLY A 131 24.25 -6.73 -39.04
N GLY A 132 25.12 -5.72 -38.88
CA GLY A 132 25.30 -4.57 -39.80
C GLY A 132 24.19 -3.55 -39.52
N GLY A 133 24.36 -2.47 -38.74
CA GLY A 133 25.09 -1.23 -39.07
C GLY A 133 24.10 -0.05 -38.97
N TYR A 134 24.56 1.12 -38.45
CA TYR A 134 23.95 2.47 -38.37
C TYR A 134 22.56 2.65 -37.70
N GLY A 135 22.23 3.72 -36.95
CA GLY A 135 22.86 5.00 -36.67
C GLY A 135 22.02 5.83 -35.67
N PHE A 136 22.60 6.93 -35.21
CA PHE A 136 22.07 7.99 -34.35
C PHE A 136 20.68 8.52 -34.77
N PHE A 137 19.77 8.76 -33.82
CA PHE A 137 19.40 10.07 -33.20
C PHE A 137 18.25 9.86 -32.20
#